data_AF-A0A2H0JX51-F1
#
_entry.id   AF-A0A2H0JX51-F1
#
_cell.length_a   1.000
_cell.length_b   1.000
_cell.length_c   1.000
_cell.angle_alpha   90.00
_cell.angle_beta   90.00
_cell.angle_gamma   90.00
#
_symmetry.space_group_name_H-M   'P 1'
#
loop_
_entity.id
_entity.type
_entity.pdbx_description
1 polymer ?
#
loop_
_entity_poly.entity_id
_entity_poly.type
_entity_poly.pdbx_seq_one_letter_code
_entity_poly.pdbx_strand_id
1 'polypeptide(L)'
;MRGRFWGNSEFSAWFSRIDDKDDTLSDGAGSANLTLRTSDWSLGTAYDNVGRRFNPALGFVRRRDMKSYATNATYNPFIGDSFFRSYSVTASASLINGQDNRKQSSDLGLNGNFRFRTNDRITWSVGRNFERLEESFFLRRDVELLPGDYVSNAASVGFRTDNSKFFSANGNLQFSEFFGGDRTTYRVGIGLRTGNLTCPLPMARSTQPLSE
;
A
#
# COMPACT_ATOMS: atom_id res chain seq x y z
N MET A 1 -26.16 2.59 -2.82
CA MET A 1 -26.43 3.88 -2.16
C MET A 1 -25.15 4.68 -2.02
N ARG A 2 -25.20 6.00 -2.20
CA ARG A 2 -24.07 6.91 -2.00
C ARG A 2 -24.61 8.22 -1.41
N GLY A 3 -23.90 8.81 -0.47
CA GLY A 3 -24.25 10.09 0.16
C GLY A 3 -23.00 10.89 0.52
N ARG A 4 -23.05 12.21 0.34
CA ARG A 4 -21.97 13.13 0.72
C ARG A 4 -22.46 14.03 1.85
N PHE A 5 -21.57 14.37 2.78
CA PHE A 5 -21.87 15.23 3.91
C PHE A 5 -20.63 16.04 4.31
N TRP A 6 -20.84 17.12 5.08
CA TRP A 6 -19.76 18.03 5.54
C TRP A 6 -18.81 18.48 4.40
N GLY A 7 -19.35 18.66 3.19
CA GLY A 7 -18.67 19.07 1.96
C GLY A 7 -17.78 17.98 1.33
N ASN A 8 -16.90 17.39 2.15
CA ASN A 8 -15.79 16.55 1.69
C ASN A 8 -15.84 15.11 2.22
N SER A 9 -16.82 14.78 3.06
CA SER A 9 -17.04 13.43 3.57
C SER A 9 -18.06 12.67 2.71
N GLU A 10 -17.90 11.35 2.64
CA GLU A 10 -18.69 10.49 1.79
C GLU A 10 -18.94 9.13 2.44
N PHE A 11 -20.14 8.60 2.23
CA PHE A 11 -20.49 7.22 2.49
C PHE A 11 -21.01 6.58 1.20
N SER A 12 -20.61 5.34 0.94
CA SER A 12 -21.18 4.53 -0.15
C SER A 12 -21.33 3.08 0.27
N ALA A 13 -22.39 2.44 -0.20
CA ALA A 13 -22.63 1.03 0.02
C ALA A 13 -23.34 0.41 -1.17
N TRP A 14 -23.03 -0.84 -1.47
CA TRP A 14 -23.76 -1.63 -2.45
C TRP A 14 -23.86 -3.08 -1.98
N PHE A 15 -24.87 -3.75 -2.50
CA PHE A 15 -25.13 -5.16 -2.23
C PHE A 15 -25.66 -5.81 -3.50
N SER A 16 -25.27 -7.05 -3.73
CA SER A 16 -25.69 -7.89 -4.84
C SER A 16 -25.85 -9.33 -4.35
N ARG A 17 -26.84 -10.03 -4.89
CA ARG A 17 -27.12 -11.43 -4.61
C ARG A 17 -27.31 -12.16 -5.93
N ILE A 18 -26.81 -13.37 -5.99
CA ILE A 18 -27.06 -14.31 -7.08
C ILE A 18 -27.94 -15.41 -6.52
N ASP A 19 -29.06 -15.65 -7.19
CA ASP A 19 -29.97 -16.74 -6.87
C ASP A 19 -29.83 -17.83 -7.93
N ASP A 20 -29.70 -19.07 -7.48
CA ASP A 20 -29.66 -20.26 -8.34
C ASP A 20 -30.89 -21.16 -8.05
N LYS A 21 -31.19 -22.09 -8.96
CA LYS A 21 -32.24 -23.10 -8.74
C LYS A 21 -31.90 -24.03 -7.58
N ASP A 22 -30.61 -24.24 -7.34
CA ASP A 22 -30.10 -24.85 -6.11
C ASP A 22 -29.80 -23.74 -5.10
N ASP A 23 -30.62 -23.61 -4.05
CA ASP A 23 -30.46 -22.56 -3.03
C ASP A 23 -29.11 -22.63 -2.31
N THR A 24 -28.43 -23.79 -2.35
CA THR A 24 -27.08 -23.92 -1.81
C THR A 24 -26.05 -23.13 -2.64
N LEU A 25 -26.31 -22.88 -3.92
CA LEU A 25 -25.41 -22.11 -4.80
C LEU A 25 -25.67 -20.60 -4.75
N SER A 26 -26.76 -20.17 -4.10
CA SER A 26 -27.08 -18.76 -3.90
C SER A 26 -26.11 -18.10 -2.93
N ASP A 27 -25.58 -16.93 -3.29
CA ASP A 27 -24.64 -16.19 -2.43
C ASP A 27 -24.65 -14.69 -2.74
N GLY A 28 -24.07 -13.90 -1.84
CA GLY A 28 -24.06 -12.44 -1.91
C GLY A 28 -22.68 -11.83 -1.92
N ALA A 29 -22.62 -10.59 -2.41
CA ALA A 29 -21.49 -9.71 -2.26
C ALA A 29 -21.96 -8.31 -1.87
N GLY A 30 -21.18 -7.61 -1.07
CA GLY A 30 -21.45 -6.23 -0.72
C GLY A 30 -20.21 -5.49 -0.29
N SER A 31 -20.32 -4.16 -0.32
CA SER A 31 -19.28 -3.25 0.11
C SER A 31 -19.90 -2.08 0.84
N ALA A 32 -19.20 -1.57 1.85
CA ALA A 32 -19.53 -0.33 2.55
C ALA A 32 -18.24 0.46 2.75
N ASN A 33 -18.28 1.76 2.43
CA ASN A 33 -17.13 2.65 2.47
C ASN A 33 -17.54 3.95 3.14
N LEU A 34 -16.68 4.45 4.02
CA LEU A 34 -16.84 5.71 4.71
C LEU A 34 -15.53 6.50 4.60
N THR A 35 -15.63 7.75 4.17
CA THR A 35 -14.52 8.69 4.13
C THR A 35 -14.93 9.95 4.87
N LEU A 36 -14.17 10.30 5.91
CA LEU A 36 -14.26 11.55 6.63
C LEU A 36 -13.07 12.43 6.23
N ARG A 37 -13.32 13.69 5.88
CA ARG A 37 -12.25 14.61 5.45
C ARG A 37 -12.44 16.00 6.03
N THR A 38 -11.37 16.52 6.60
CA THR A 38 -11.20 17.92 7.03
C THR A 38 -10.02 18.54 6.25
N SER A 39 -9.63 19.77 6.57
CA SER A 39 -8.53 20.49 5.90
C SER A 39 -7.15 19.86 6.16
N ASP A 40 -6.94 19.31 7.35
CA ASP A 40 -5.65 18.82 7.84
C ASP A 40 -5.63 17.31 8.13
N TRP A 41 -6.80 16.65 8.25
CA TRP A 41 -6.87 15.20 8.44
C TRP A 41 -7.94 14.52 7.57
N SER A 42 -7.76 13.23 7.35
CA SER A 42 -8.77 12.38 6.72
C SER A 42 -8.74 10.96 7.28
N LEU A 43 -9.90 10.34 7.40
CA LEU A 43 -10.08 8.95 7.79
C LEU A 43 -10.91 8.24 6.72
N GLY A 44 -10.41 7.15 6.17
CA GLY A 44 -11.16 6.24 5.31
C GLY A 44 -11.28 4.88 5.97
N THR A 45 -12.45 4.26 5.84
CA THR A 45 -12.64 2.86 6.18
C THR A 45 -13.54 2.19 5.15
N ALA A 46 -13.23 0.94 4.82
CA ALA A 46 -13.91 0.14 3.84
C ALA A 46 -14.11 -1.28 4.39
N TYR A 47 -15.27 -1.84 4.10
CA TYR A 47 -15.63 -3.21 4.40
C TYR A 47 -16.19 -3.86 3.14
N ASP A 48 -15.59 -4.97 2.72
CA ASP A 48 -16.09 -5.79 1.63
C ASP A 48 -16.39 -7.19 2.13
N ASN A 49 -17.51 -7.74 1.69
CA ASN A 49 -17.91 -9.11 1.98
C ASN A 49 -18.28 -9.79 0.67
N VAL A 50 -17.56 -10.83 0.31
CA VAL A 50 -17.82 -11.65 -0.88
C VAL A 50 -17.95 -13.10 -0.45
N GLY A 51 -19.12 -13.67 -0.71
CA GLY A 51 -19.41 -15.06 -0.41
C GLY A 51 -18.54 -16.06 -1.16
N ARG A 52 -18.54 -17.30 -0.67
CA ARG A 52 -17.77 -18.42 -1.25
C ARG A 52 -18.26 -18.80 -2.64
N ARG A 53 -19.57 -18.76 -2.84
CA ARG A 53 -20.26 -19.24 -4.05
C ARG A 53 -20.73 -18.11 -4.95
N PHE A 54 -20.38 -16.86 -4.61
CA PHE A 54 -20.71 -15.69 -5.43
C PHE A 54 -19.98 -15.74 -6.78
N ASN A 55 -20.67 -16.25 -7.81
CA ASN A 55 -20.13 -16.46 -9.15
C ASN A 55 -21.00 -15.79 -10.22
N PRO A 56 -20.88 -14.45 -10.41
CA PRO A 56 -21.64 -13.77 -11.45
C PRO A 56 -21.14 -14.19 -12.83
N ALA A 57 -22.07 -14.47 -13.75
CA ALA A 57 -21.77 -14.88 -15.13
C ALA A 57 -20.83 -13.91 -15.89
N LEU A 58 -20.73 -12.66 -15.43
CA LEU A 58 -19.94 -11.59 -16.06
C LEU A 58 -18.49 -11.50 -15.54
N GLY A 59 -18.05 -12.34 -14.58
CA GLY A 59 -16.63 -12.50 -14.24
C GLY A 59 -15.95 -11.34 -13.49
N PHE A 60 -16.70 -10.41 -12.89
CA PHE A 60 -16.12 -9.22 -12.23
C PHE A 60 -15.53 -9.45 -10.83
N VAL A 61 -15.59 -10.67 -10.29
CA VAL A 61 -15.13 -10.99 -8.93
C VAL A 61 -13.70 -11.52 -8.97
N ARG A 62 -12.76 -10.71 -8.44
CA ARG A 62 -11.32 -11.08 -8.42
C ARG A 62 -10.96 -12.09 -7.34
N ARG A 63 -11.64 -12.04 -6.18
CA ARG A 63 -11.42 -12.94 -5.04
C ARG A 63 -12.77 -13.25 -4.39
N ARG A 64 -13.05 -14.53 -4.19
CA ARG A 64 -14.21 -15.06 -3.46
C ARG A 64 -13.80 -15.43 -2.05
N ASP A 65 -14.77 -15.83 -1.22
CA ASP A 65 -14.52 -16.29 0.14
C ASP A 65 -13.72 -15.28 0.98
N MET A 66 -14.19 -14.03 1.02
CA MET A 66 -13.46 -12.99 1.73
C MET A 66 -14.34 -12.00 2.47
N LYS A 67 -13.86 -11.60 3.64
CA LYS A 67 -14.27 -10.41 4.39
C LYS A 67 -13.04 -9.52 4.53
N SER A 68 -13.04 -8.41 3.81
CA SER A 68 -11.96 -7.43 3.80
C SER A 68 -12.33 -6.22 4.64
N TYR A 69 -11.40 -5.78 5.48
CA TYR A 69 -11.47 -4.54 6.23
C TYR A 69 -10.26 -3.71 5.86
N ALA A 70 -10.44 -2.47 5.45
CA ALA A 70 -9.35 -1.55 5.18
C ALA A 70 -9.63 -0.22 5.87
N THR A 71 -8.62 0.35 6.52
CA THR A 71 -8.70 1.66 7.19
C THR A 71 -7.44 2.45 6.90
N ASN A 72 -7.58 3.74 6.62
CA ASN A 72 -6.48 4.66 6.45
C ASN A 72 -6.76 5.98 7.16
N ALA A 73 -5.81 6.45 7.96
CA ALA A 73 -5.88 7.76 8.62
C ALA A 73 -4.69 8.59 8.16
N THR A 74 -4.93 9.83 7.75
CA THR A 74 -3.88 10.77 7.35
C THR A 74 -4.01 12.05 8.15
N TYR A 75 -2.88 12.52 8.66
CA TYR A 75 -2.73 13.84 9.26
C TYR A 75 -1.69 14.61 8.45
N ASN A 76 -2.00 15.82 8.00
CA ASN A 76 -1.19 16.62 7.10
C ASN A 76 -1.34 18.14 7.39
N PRO A 77 -0.86 18.62 8.54
CA PRO A 77 -0.89 20.04 8.86
C PRO A 77 0.05 20.86 7.96
N PHE A 78 -0.40 22.06 7.61
CA PHE A 78 0.45 23.09 7.01
C PHE A 78 1.06 23.96 8.11
N ILE A 79 2.39 24.13 8.10
CA ILE A 79 3.12 24.76 9.22
C ILE A 79 3.62 26.16 8.86
N GLY A 80 3.69 26.53 7.57
CA GLY A 80 3.84 27.92 7.08
C GLY A 80 5.12 28.67 7.45
N ASP A 81 5.32 28.96 8.74
CA ASP A 81 6.28 29.92 9.28
C ASP A 81 7.53 29.27 9.92
N SER A 82 7.66 27.94 9.87
CA SER A 82 8.80 27.19 10.44
C SER A 82 9.82 26.74 9.36
N PHE A 83 10.90 26.07 9.79
CA PHE A 83 11.86 25.40 8.90
C PHE A 83 11.17 24.37 7.98
N PHE A 84 10.12 23.73 8.48
CA PHE A 84 9.25 22.83 7.72
C PHE A 84 8.05 23.58 7.15
N ARG A 85 7.75 23.32 5.88
CA ARG A 85 6.55 23.83 5.20
C ARG A 85 5.31 23.01 5.57
N SER A 86 5.46 21.69 5.65
CA SER A 86 4.40 20.77 6.01
C SER A 86 4.96 19.44 6.51
N TYR A 87 4.19 18.76 7.34
CA TYR A 87 4.43 17.38 7.71
C TYR A 87 3.19 16.55 7.42
N SER A 88 3.36 15.30 7.01
CA SER A 88 2.28 14.35 6.84
C SER A 88 2.62 13.02 7.47
N VAL A 89 1.63 12.37 8.09
CA VAL A 89 1.67 10.97 8.53
C VAL A 89 0.44 10.28 7.99
N THR A 90 0.62 9.08 7.44
CA THR A 90 -0.48 8.19 7.12
C THR A 90 -0.29 6.86 7.83
N ALA A 91 -1.30 6.45 8.59
CA ALA A 91 -1.44 5.11 9.12
C ALA A 91 -2.43 4.34 8.23
N SER A 92 -2.11 3.10 7.89
CA SER A 92 -2.97 2.21 7.11
C SER A 92 -3.02 0.82 7.74
N ALA A 93 -4.19 0.20 7.67
CA ALA A 93 -4.40 -1.17 8.10
C ALA A 93 -5.36 -1.85 7.12
N SER A 94 -5.02 -3.06 6.70
CA SER A 94 -5.93 -3.94 5.97
C SER A 94 -5.90 -5.35 6.54
N LEU A 95 -7.05 -6.01 6.52
CA LEU A 95 -7.25 -7.36 7.03
C LEU A 95 -8.20 -8.10 6.09
N ILE A 96 -7.79 -9.26 5.62
CA ILE A 96 -8.63 -10.16 4.83
C ILE A 96 -8.78 -11.46 5.60
N ASN A 97 -10.03 -11.81 5.89
CA ASN A 97 -10.41 -13.08 6.49
C ASN A 97 -11.22 -13.90 5.47
N GLY A 98 -11.15 -15.23 5.57
CA GLY A 98 -12.11 -16.11 4.90
C GLY A 98 -13.53 -15.96 5.48
N GLN A 99 -14.53 -16.51 4.81
CA GLN A 99 -15.89 -16.59 5.39
C GLN A 99 -15.95 -17.47 6.64
N ASP A 100 -14.95 -18.33 6.84
CA ASP A 100 -14.70 -19.11 8.06
C ASP A 100 -14.11 -18.27 9.22
N ASN A 101 -13.89 -16.96 8.98
CA ASN A 101 -13.27 -16.00 9.89
C ASN A 101 -11.80 -16.30 10.21
N ARG A 102 -11.13 -17.14 9.42
CA ARG A 102 -9.68 -17.32 9.54
C ARG A 102 -8.97 -16.22 8.79
N LYS A 103 -7.97 -15.64 9.43
CA LYS A 103 -7.10 -14.63 8.82
C LYS A 103 -6.32 -15.23 7.65
N GLN A 104 -6.46 -14.61 6.49
CA GLN A 104 -5.74 -14.96 5.27
C GLN A 104 -4.59 -13.99 5.02
N SER A 105 -4.84 -12.68 5.11
CA SER A 105 -3.76 -11.68 4.98
C SER A 105 -4.02 -10.43 5.83
N SER A 106 -2.95 -9.71 6.16
CA SER A 106 -3.07 -8.35 6.70
C SER A 106 -1.86 -7.50 6.36
N ASP A 107 -2.11 -6.21 6.17
CA ASP A 107 -1.07 -5.21 5.98
C ASP A 107 -1.25 -4.10 7.00
N LEU A 108 -0.18 -3.74 7.71
CA LEU A 108 -0.13 -2.60 8.62
C LEU A 108 0.99 -1.69 8.15
N GLY A 109 0.70 -0.40 8.01
CA GLY A 109 1.64 0.58 7.51
C GLY A 109 1.58 1.89 8.29
N LEU A 110 2.74 2.49 8.50
CA LEU A 110 2.86 3.86 8.98
C LEU A 110 3.92 4.54 8.12
N ASN A 111 3.56 5.63 7.47
CA ASN A 111 4.51 6.42 6.69
C ASN A 111 4.40 7.90 7.04
N GLY A 112 5.46 8.63 6.71
CA GLY A 112 5.47 10.06 6.91
C GLY A 112 6.35 10.81 5.92
N ASN A 113 6.11 12.10 5.86
CA ASN A 113 6.67 12.99 4.87
C ASN A 113 6.91 14.38 5.48
N PHE A 114 8.17 14.78 5.58
CA PHE A 114 8.57 16.13 5.94
C PHE A 114 8.92 16.90 4.67
N ARG A 115 8.28 18.05 4.46
CA ARG A 115 8.61 18.98 3.38
C ARG A 115 9.22 20.25 3.95
N PHE A 116 10.39 20.59 3.46
CA PHE A 116 11.12 21.79 3.87
C PHE A 116 10.69 22.99 3.02
N ARG A 117 10.94 24.21 3.51
CA ARG A 117 10.69 25.44 2.73
C ARG A 117 11.52 25.50 1.44
N THR A 118 12.69 24.87 1.47
CA THR A 118 13.60 24.72 0.33
C THR A 118 13.11 23.73 -0.73
N ASN A 119 11.88 23.20 -0.61
CA ASN A 119 11.30 22.13 -1.44
C ASN A 119 12.03 20.79 -1.35
N ASP A 120 12.98 20.66 -0.41
CA ASP A 120 13.56 19.39 -0.04
C ASP A 120 12.51 18.53 0.69
N ARG A 121 12.71 17.21 0.70
CA ARG A 121 11.78 16.23 1.26
C ARG A 121 12.51 15.10 1.95
N ILE A 122 12.00 14.70 3.12
CA ILE A 122 12.37 13.43 3.77
C ILE A 122 11.10 12.59 3.91
N THR A 123 11.17 11.34 3.51
CA THR A 123 10.09 10.36 3.64
C THR A 123 10.55 9.19 4.46
N TRP A 124 9.65 8.60 5.22
CA TRP A 124 9.91 7.37 5.95
C TRP A 124 8.68 6.47 5.89
N SER A 125 8.88 5.17 6.02
CA SER A 125 7.81 4.20 6.12
C SER A 125 8.24 3.03 6.98
N VAL A 126 7.34 2.51 7.78
CA VAL A 126 7.44 1.20 8.42
C VAL A 126 6.18 0.42 8.10
N GLY A 127 6.31 -0.88 7.94
CA GLY A 127 5.19 -1.74 7.61
C GLY A 127 5.42 -3.17 8.04
N ARG A 128 4.31 -3.86 8.23
CA ARG A 128 4.27 -5.28 8.56
C ARG A 128 3.18 -5.92 7.72
N ASN A 129 3.57 -6.90 6.93
CA ASN A 129 2.67 -7.72 6.14
C ASN A 129 2.62 -9.14 6.73
N PHE A 130 1.44 -9.75 6.66
CA PHE A 130 1.18 -11.13 6.99
C PHE A 130 0.42 -11.76 5.84
N GLU A 131 0.86 -12.92 5.39
CA GLU A 131 0.21 -13.72 4.36
C GLU A 131 0.17 -15.18 4.84
N ARG A 132 -0.99 -15.83 4.74
CA ARG A 132 -1.16 -17.25 4.96
C ARG A 132 -1.29 -17.97 3.63
N LEU A 133 -0.40 -18.92 3.39
CA LEU A 133 -0.47 -19.81 2.22
C LEU A 133 -1.21 -21.08 2.61
N GLU A 134 -2.33 -21.35 1.94
CA GLU A 134 -3.11 -22.59 2.14
C GLU A 134 -2.58 -23.75 1.27
N GLU A 135 -2.00 -23.43 0.12
CA GLU A 135 -1.41 -24.38 -0.82
C GLU A 135 0.03 -23.97 -1.15
N SER A 136 0.86 -24.95 -1.50
CA SER A 136 2.22 -24.65 -1.97
C SER A 136 2.18 -24.04 -3.37
N PHE A 137 3.11 -23.14 -3.63
CA PHE A 137 3.33 -22.65 -4.99
C PHE A 137 4.81 -22.34 -5.24
N PHE A 138 5.20 -22.43 -6.51
CA PHE A 138 6.55 -22.17 -6.94
C PHE A 138 6.73 -20.69 -7.28
N LEU A 139 7.59 -19.98 -6.55
CA LEU A 139 8.03 -18.62 -6.92
C LEU A 139 8.86 -18.65 -8.20
N ARG A 140 9.71 -19.67 -8.33
CA ARG A 140 10.58 -20.02 -9.46
C ARG A 140 10.70 -21.55 -9.48
N ARG A 141 11.25 -22.12 -10.56
CA ARG A 141 11.40 -23.59 -10.72
C ARG A 141 12.00 -24.29 -9.50
N ASP A 142 12.88 -23.60 -8.77
CA ASP A 142 13.68 -24.22 -7.70
C ASP A 142 13.33 -23.70 -6.30
N VAL A 143 12.28 -22.88 -6.16
CA VAL A 143 11.85 -22.31 -4.87
C VAL A 143 10.35 -22.56 -4.68
N GLU A 144 10.04 -23.62 -3.95
CA GLU A 144 8.68 -23.93 -3.47
C GLU A 144 8.43 -23.21 -2.15
N LEU A 145 7.32 -22.47 -2.07
CA LEU A 145 6.79 -21.98 -0.81
C LEU A 145 5.80 -23.00 -0.28
N LEU A 146 6.07 -23.50 0.92
CA LEU A 146 5.19 -24.44 1.61
C LEU A 146 3.99 -23.69 2.24
N PRO A 147 2.87 -24.39 2.47
CA PRO A 147 1.76 -23.83 3.24
C PRO A 147 2.24 -23.38 4.61
N GLY A 148 1.81 -22.20 5.05
CA GLY A 148 2.30 -21.61 6.28
C GLY A 148 1.98 -20.14 6.44
N ASP A 149 2.36 -19.62 7.60
CA ASP A 149 2.18 -18.22 7.99
C ASP A 149 3.47 -17.45 7.77
N TYR A 150 3.44 -16.49 6.87
CA TYR A 150 4.58 -15.65 6.53
C TYR A 150 4.35 -14.25 7.05
N VAL A 151 5.31 -13.74 7.82
CA VAL A 151 5.35 -12.35 8.27
C VAL A 151 6.56 -11.70 7.63
N SER A 152 6.37 -10.49 7.11
CA SER A 152 7.47 -9.67 6.61
C SER A 152 7.37 -8.26 7.14
N ASN A 153 8.45 -7.77 7.75
CA ASN A 153 8.59 -6.38 8.16
C ASN A 153 9.34 -5.58 7.10
N ALA A 154 9.03 -4.30 6.98
CA ALA A 154 9.77 -3.39 6.11
C ALA A 154 9.92 -2.02 6.76
N ALA A 155 11.08 -1.42 6.59
CA ALA A 155 11.37 -0.04 6.97
C ALA A 155 12.08 0.66 5.82
N SER A 156 11.73 1.90 5.54
CA SER A 156 12.42 2.71 4.55
C SER A 156 12.58 4.15 4.98
N VAL A 157 13.68 4.76 4.53
CA VAL A 157 13.92 6.19 4.62
C VAL A 157 14.35 6.69 3.26
N GLY A 158 13.89 7.87 2.90
CA GLY A 158 14.23 8.52 1.65
C GLY A 158 14.44 10.00 1.85
N PHE A 159 15.30 10.56 1.03
CA PHE A 159 15.48 12.01 0.92
C PHE A 159 15.46 12.42 -0.55
N ARG A 160 15.02 13.64 -0.79
CA ARG A 160 15.09 14.27 -2.10
C ARG A 160 15.31 15.75 -1.89
N THR A 161 16.37 16.28 -2.47
CA THR A 161 16.58 17.73 -2.52
C THR A 161 15.81 18.32 -3.70
N ASP A 162 15.62 19.63 -3.66
CA ASP A 162 14.99 20.37 -4.75
C ASP A 162 15.78 20.21 -6.05
N ASN A 163 15.11 19.69 -7.08
CA ASN A 163 15.67 19.47 -8.41
C ASN A 163 15.66 20.72 -9.28
N SER A 164 15.13 21.84 -8.76
CA SER A 164 15.23 23.14 -9.43
C SER A 164 16.64 23.73 -9.34
N LYS A 165 17.40 23.35 -8.30
CA LYS A 165 18.75 23.84 -7.96
C LYS A 165 19.81 23.25 -8.90
N PHE A 166 20.96 23.94 -8.99
CA PHE A 166 22.12 23.51 -9.80
C PHE A 166 22.58 22.09 -9.45
N PHE A 167 22.60 21.77 -8.15
CA PHE A 167 22.88 20.44 -7.65
C PHE A 167 21.63 19.88 -6.97
N SER A 168 21.30 18.64 -7.28
CA SER A 168 20.23 17.89 -6.63
C SER A 168 20.66 16.46 -6.35
N ALA A 169 20.15 15.90 -5.27
CA ALA A 169 20.38 14.53 -4.88
C ALA A 169 19.10 13.90 -4.35
N ASN A 170 18.96 12.61 -4.57
CA ASN A 170 17.93 11.81 -3.94
C ASN A 170 18.51 10.48 -3.49
N GLY A 171 17.96 9.96 -2.41
CA GLY A 171 18.35 8.67 -1.86
C GLY A 171 17.15 7.94 -1.31
N ASN A 172 17.19 6.62 -1.37
CA ASN A 172 16.28 5.75 -0.64
C ASN A 172 17.07 4.55 -0.12
N LEU A 173 16.79 4.20 1.12
CA LEU A 173 17.30 3.01 1.79
C LEU A 173 16.10 2.27 2.36
N GLN A 174 16.01 0.98 2.07
CA GLN A 174 14.92 0.11 2.50
C GLN A 174 15.50 -1.19 3.04
N PHE A 175 15.01 -1.59 4.21
CA PHE A 175 15.21 -2.91 4.81
C PHE A 175 13.87 -3.61 4.77
N SER A 176 13.81 -4.84 4.29
CA SER A 176 12.57 -5.61 4.22
C SER A 176 12.83 -7.10 4.29
N GLU A 177 11.93 -7.84 4.90
CA GLU A 177 11.91 -9.29 4.86
C GLU A 177 11.07 -9.76 3.65
N PHE A 178 11.36 -10.95 3.12
CA PHE A 178 10.57 -11.59 2.06
C PHE A 178 10.67 -13.11 2.19
N PHE A 179 9.59 -13.75 2.63
CA PHE A 179 9.43 -15.21 2.69
C PHE A 179 10.66 -15.96 3.25
N GLY A 180 11.16 -15.51 4.41
CA GLY A 180 12.29 -16.13 5.11
C GLY A 180 13.68 -15.57 4.79
N GLY A 181 13.78 -14.59 3.88
CA GLY A 181 15.03 -13.88 3.58
C GLY A 181 14.97 -12.39 3.90
N ASP A 182 16.13 -11.79 4.12
CA ASP A 182 16.29 -10.34 4.28
C ASP A 182 16.71 -9.69 2.96
N ARG A 183 16.14 -8.52 2.68
CA ARG A 183 16.44 -7.71 1.51
C ARG A 183 16.73 -6.28 1.94
N THR A 184 17.94 -5.82 1.61
CA THR A 184 18.30 -4.41 1.68
C THR A 184 18.34 -3.83 0.28
N THR A 185 17.60 -2.75 0.06
CA THR A 185 17.58 -2.02 -1.22
C THR A 185 18.03 -0.59 -0.98
N TYR A 186 18.98 -0.11 -1.78
CA TYR A 186 19.39 1.28 -1.77
C TYR A 186 19.38 1.85 -3.19
N ARG A 187 19.06 3.14 -3.30
CA ARG A 187 19.10 3.89 -4.56
C ARG A 187 19.61 5.29 -4.26
N VAL A 188 20.61 5.75 -4.99
CA VAL A 188 21.11 7.12 -4.93
C VAL A 188 21.09 7.70 -6.34
N GLY A 189 20.63 8.93 -6.47
CA GLY A 189 20.64 9.70 -7.71
C GLY A 189 21.22 11.08 -7.45
N ILE A 190 22.04 11.56 -8.37
CA ILE A 190 22.60 12.91 -8.37
C ILE A 190 22.22 13.56 -9.70
N GLY A 191 21.76 14.80 -9.66
CA GLY A 191 21.42 15.60 -10.82
C GLY A 191 22.16 16.92 -10.81
N LEU A 192 22.83 17.23 -11.92
CA LEU A 192 23.39 18.54 -12.20
C LEU A 192 22.51 19.24 -13.22
N ARG A 193 22.08 20.46 -12.88
CA ARG A 193 21.32 21.32 -13.78
C ARG A 193 22.20 22.50 -14.19
N THR A 194 22.94 22.31 -15.27
CA THR A 194 23.61 23.39 -16.02
C THR A 194 22.62 23.96 -17.02
N GLY A 195 22.52 25.29 -17.15
CA GLY A 195 21.66 25.91 -18.15
C GLY A 195 21.93 25.40 -19.57
N ASN A 196 20.85 25.15 -20.31
CA ASN A 196 20.74 24.91 -21.75
C ASN A 196 21.52 23.79 -22.47
N LEU A 197 22.13 22.79 -21.83
CA LEU A 197 22.53 21.55 -22.53
C LEU A 197 22.37 20.31 -21.63
N THR A 198 21.37 19.47 -21.94
CA THR A 198 21.11 18.17 -21.31
C THR A 198 22.03 17.10 -21.88
N CYS A 199 22.83 16.46 -21.02
CA CYS A 199 23.42 15.15 -21.30
C CYS A 199 23.20 14.23 -20.07
N PRO A 200 22.21 13.34 -20.08
CA PRO A 200 21.99 12.40 -18.98
C PRO A 200 22.96 11.22 -19.12
N LEU A 201 23.81 11.01 -18.12
CA LEU A 201 24.57 9.76 -17.95
C LEU A 201 23.85 8.86 -16.93
N PRO A 202 23.24 7.74 -17.34
CA PRO A 202 22.83 6.71 -16.40
C PRO A 202 24.04 5.86 -16.01
N MET A 203 24.41 5.85 -14.72
CA MET A 203 25.28 4.81 -14.18
C MET A 203 24.44 3.93 -13.27
N ALA A 204 23.97 2.80 -13.80
CA ALA A 204 23.38 1.72 -13.03
C ALA A 204 24.43 0.61 -12.88
N ARG A 205 24.81 0.28 -11.65
CA ARG A 205 25.53 -0.96 -11.34
C ARG A 205 24.61 -1.82 -10.47
N SER A 206 24.12 -2.91 -11.05
CA SER A 206 23.59 -4.05 -10.34
C SER A 206 24.75 -5.00 -10.08
N THR A 207 25.14 -5.20 -8.82
CA THR A 207 25.96 -6.35 -8.44
C THR A 207 25.06 -7.31 -7.70
N GLN A 208 24.57 -8.33 -8.41
CA GLN A 208 24.19 -9.59 -7.79
C GLN A 208 25.47 -10.44 -7.72
N PRO A 209 25.94 -10.87 -6.54
CA PRO A 209 26.84 -12.00 -6.49
C PRO A 209 26.05 -13.26 -6.89
N LEU A 210 26.48 -13.89 -7.99
CA LEU A 210 26.25 -15.31 -8.21
C LEU A 210 27.12 -16.06 -7.20
N SER A 211 26.51 -16.76 -6.26
CA SER A 211 27.13 -17.87 -5.56
C SER A 211 26.32 -19.13 -5.85
N GLU A 212 27.05 -20.16 -6.24
CA GLU A 212 26.65 -21.50 -6.69
C GLU A 212 25.68 -22.24 -5.76
#